data_AF-I1C162-F1
#
_entry.id   AF-I1C162-F1
#
_cell.length_a   1.000
_cell.length_b   1.000
_cell.length_c   1.000
_cell.angle_alpha   90.00
_cell.angle_beta   90.00
_cell.angle_gamma   90.00
#
_symmetry.space_group_name_H-M   'P 1'
#
loop_
_entity.id
_entity.type
_entity.pdbx_description
1 polymer ?
#
loop_
_entity_poly.entity_id
_entity_poly.type
_entity_poly.pdbx_seq_one_letter_code
_entity_poly.pdbx_strand_id
1 'polypeptide(L)'
;MAELITNVFENGNTAMGYAAAERLGDCRGYTCGYIGFTTGTNDAYTVVKEYIRRKPKASIKKYIPALKKLTTYDFGDPKRDDTTQLKGFDKAWHKTTCDDPVFIQTQLDVGQSMYLKPALKYAASVGIHSNLGKAIFYVC
;
A
#
# COMPACT_ATOMS: atom_id res chain seq x y z
N MET A 1 4.78 9.29 14.03
CA MET A 1 4.82 8.49 15.27
C MET A 1 3.99 7.22 15.14
N ALA A 2 2.71 7.31 14.72
CA ALA A 2 1.90 6.12 14.38
C ALA A 2 2.48 5.30 13.22
N GLU A 3 2.95 5.96 12.16
CA GLU A 3 3.63 5.31 11.01
C GLU A 3 4.90 4.53 11.43
N LEU A 4 5.58 4.99 12.48
CA LEU A 4 6.80 4.37 13.02
C LEU A 4 6.45 3.13 13.87
N ILE A 5 5.31 3.17 14.56
CA ILE A 5 4.77 2.02 15.30
C ILE A 5 4.35 0.92 14.31
N THR A 6 3.61 1.27 13.26
CA THR A 6 3.21 0.29 12.22
C THR A 6 4.42 -0.31 11.51
N ASN A 7 5.45 0.48 11.18
CA ASN A 7 6.66 -0.08 10.56
C ASN A 7 7.42 -1.06 11.49
N VAL A 8 7.39 -0.82 12.81
CA VAL A 8 7.97 -1.74 13.80
C VAL A 8 7.15 -3.03 13.90
N PHE A 9 5.81 -2.95 13.86
CA PHE A 9 4.94 -4.13 13.91
C PHE A 9 4.91 -4.94 12.61
N GLU A 10 4.95 -4.28 11.45
CA GLU A 10 4.87 -4.92 10.12
C GLU A 10 6.24 -5.43 9.63
N ASN A 11 7.32 -4.67 9.88
CA ASN A 11 8.64 -4.95 9.28
C ASN A 11 9.75 -5.22 10.30
N GLY A 12 9.48 -5.16 11.61
CA GLY A 12 10.49 -5.38 12.67
C GLY A 12 11.67 -4.40 12.64
N ASN A 13 11.54 -3.26 11.96
CA ASN A 13 12.63 -2.31 11.71
C ASN A 13 12.12 -0.85 11.67
N THR A 14 13.02 0.12 11.92
CA THR A 14 12.76 1.57 11.79
C THR A 14 13.02 2.11 10.38
N ALA A 15 13.68 1.34 9.50
CA ALA A 15 13.83 1.68 8.09
C ALA A 15 12.50 1.42 7.35
N MET A 16 11.87 2.48 6.82
CA MET A 16 10.60 2.36 6.11
C MET A 16 10.80 1.69 4.74
N GLY A 17 10.17 0.52 4.57
CA GLY A 17 10.28 -0.33 3.38
C GLY A 17 9.58 0.18 2.13
N TYR A 18 9.68 1.48 1.79
CA TYR A 18 8.97 2.07 0.65
C TYR A 18 9.28 1.39 -0.70
N ALA A 19 10.49 0.85 -0.84
CA ALA A 19 10.93 0.16 -2.05
C ALA A 19 10.71 -1.35 -2.00
N ALA A 20 10.30 -1.90 -0.85
CA ALA A 20 10.03 -3.31 -0.69
C ALA A 20 8.85 -3.71 -1.58
N ALA A 21 9.00 -4.79 -2.31
CA ALA A 21 7.95 -5.38 -3.12
C ALA A 21 8.28 -6.86 -3.29
N GLU A 22 7.49 -7.72 -2.66
CA GLU A 22 7.74 -9.16 -2.64
C GLU A 22 6.42 -9.92 -2.75
N ARG A 23 6.48 -11.15 -3.29
CA ARG A 23 5.36 -12.07 -3.29
C ARG A 23 5.55 -13.06 -2.15
N LEU A 24 4.73 -12.92 -1.10
CA LEU A 24 4.86 -13.69 0.14
C LEU A 24 4.17 -15.06 0.07
N GLY A 25 3.39 -15.34 -0.98
CA GLY A 25 2.65 -16.60 -1.12
C GLY A 25 1.44 -16.71 -0.18
N ASP A 26 0.96 -15.59 0.35
CA ASP A 26 -0.16 -15.48 1.28
C ASP A 26 -1.53 -15.30 0.58
N CYS A 27 -1.59 -15.64 -0.72
CA CYS A 27 -2.73 -15.44 -1.61
C CYS A 27 -3.14 -13.97 -1.83
N ARG A 28 -2.27 -13.00 -1.50
CA ARG A 28 -2.53 -11.56 -1.71
C ARG A 28 -1.76 -10.97 -2.90
N GLY A 29 -1.06 -11.81 -3.67
CA GLY A 29 -0.20 -11.36 -4.77
C GLY A 29 1.07 -10.69 -4.26
N TYR A 30 1.41 -9.53 -4.83
CA TYR A 30 2.57 -8.76 -4.37
C TYR A 30 2.18 -7.88 -3.18
N THR A 31 3.03 -7.90 -2.15
CA THR A 31 3.00 -7.01 -0.99
C THR A 31 4.11 -5.97 -1.14
N CYS A 32 3.76 -4.68 -1.09
CA CYS A 32 4.66 -3.60 -1.47
C CYS A 32 4.59 -2.38 -0.54
N GLY A 33 5.69 -1.64 -0.43
CA GLY A 33 5.76 -0.38 0.30
C GLY A 33 5.78 -0.53 1.81
N TYR A 34 5.81 0.62 2.50
CA TYR A 34 6.09 0.68 3.94
C TYR A 34 5.01 0.10 4.86
N ILE A 35 3.76 -0.06 4.37
CA ILE A 35 2.64 -0.66 5.12
C ILE A 35 2.10 -1.94 4.48
N GLY A 36 2.84 -2.53 3.54
CA GLY A 36 2.42 -3.78 2.91
C GLY A 36 1.18 -3.66 2.02
N PHE A 37 1.12 -2.66 1.14
CA PHE A 37 0.09 -2.54 0.12
C PHE A 37 0.06 -3.81 -0.76
N THR A 38 -1.09 -4.48 -0.83
CA THR A 38 -1.18 -5.70 -1.64
C THR A 38 -1.90 -5.47 -2.97
N THR A 39 -1.50 -6.22 -4.00
CA THR A 39 -2.20 -6.23 -5.29
C THR A 39 -3.55 -6.94 -5.18
N GLY A 40 -3.64 -7.94 -4.30
CA GLY A 40 -4.84 -8.72 -4.06
C GLY A 40 -5.90 -7.98 -3.24
N THR A 41 -5.58 -6.94 -2.48
CA THR A 41 -6.56 -6.12 -1.73
C THR A 41 -6.93 -4.81 -2.41
N ASN A 42 -6.43 -4.56 -3.63
CA ASN A 42 -6.59 -3.32 -4.40
C ASN A 42 -5.80 -2.11 -3.86
N ASP A 43 -5.04 -2.25 -2.77
CA ASP A 43 -4.33 -1.11 -2.18
C ASP A 43 -3.18 -0.66 -3.07
N ALA A 44 -2.39 -1.61 -3.59
CA ALA A 44 -1.32 -1.32 -4.54
C ALA A 44 -1.86 -0.69 -5.84
N TYR A 45 -3.05 -1.10 -6.29
CA TYR A 45 -3.72 -0.47 -7.43
C TYR A 45 -4.03 1.01 -7.15
N THR A 46 -4.52 1.32 -5.95
CA THR A 46 -4.83 2.69 -5.53
C THR A 46 -3.58 3.57 -5.50
N VAL A 47 -2.47 3.05 -4.95
CA VAL A 47 -1.17 3.76 -4.96
C VAL A 47 -0.70 4.06 -6.39
N VAL A 48 -0.66 3.05 -7.26
CA VAL A 48 -0.20 3.24 -8.65
C VAL A 48 -1.14 4.19 -9.39
N LYS A 49 -2.45 4.09 -9.19
CA LYS A 49 -3.44 4.98 -9.83
C LYS A 49 -3.25 6.44 -9.42
N GLU A 50 -3.10 6.72 -8.12
CA GLU A 50 -2.84 8.08 -7.64
C GLU A 50 -1.47 8.61 -8.10
N TYR A 51 -0.46 7.75 -8.17
CA TYR A 51 0.84 8.14 -8.68
C TYR A 51 0.77 8.51 -10.17
N ILE A 52 0.07 7.73 -10.99
CA ILE A 52 -0.13 8.05 -12.41
C ILE A 52 -0.93 9.35 -12.59
N ARG A 53 -1.83 9.70 -11.67
CA ARG A 53 -2.51 11.00 -11.68
C ARG A 53 -1.51 12.17 -11.52
N ARG A 54 -0.46 11.99 -10.71
CA ARG A 54 0.62 12.97 -10.50
C ARG A 54 1.69 12.92 -11.61
N LYS A 55 1.99 11.72 -12.12
CA LYS A 55 3.02 11.44 -13.14
C LYS A 55 2.46 10.54 -14.25
N PRO A 56 1.70 11.10 -15.22
CA PRO A 56 0.99 10.31 -16.24
C PRO A 56 1.86 9.47 -17.20
N LYS A 57 3.16 9.78 -17.26
CA LYS A 57 4.16 9.15 -18.12
C LYS A 57 5.05 8.12 -17.40
N ALA A 58 4.79 7.83 -16.13
CA ALA A 58 5.62 6.89 -15.38
C ALA A 58 5.52 5.46 -15.94
N SER A 59 6.65 4.76 -15.98
CA SER A 59 6.78 3.40 -16.56
C SER A 59 5.92 2.35 -15.86
N ILE A 60 5.67 2.53 -14.55
CA ILE A 60 4.80 1.66 -13.74
C ILE A 60 3.34 1.65 -14.22
N LYS A 61 2.92 2.63 -15.03
CA LYS A 61 1.58 2.71 -15.64
C LYS A 61 1.20 1.45 -16.42
N LYS A 62 2.18 0.75 -17.00
CA LYS A 62 1.93 -0.48 -17.78
C LYS A 62 1.23 -1.58 -16.98
N TYR A 63 1.33 -1.55 -15.65
CA TYR A 63 0.69 -2.52 -14.76
C TYR A 63 -0.76 -2.17 -14.38
N ILE A 64 -1.23 -0.95 -14.67
CA ILE A 64 -2.60 -0.50 -14.34
C ILE A 64 -3.69 -1.44 -14.88
N PRO A 65 -3.66 -1.92 -16.14
CA PRO A 65 -4.70 -2.82 -16.64
C PRO A 65 -4.75 -4.15 -15.90
N ALA A 66 -3.58 -4.73 -15.59
CA ALA A 66 -3.47 -5.97 -14.83
C ALA A 66 -3.97 -5.80 -13.40
N LEU A 67 -3.55 -4.72 -12.72
CA LEU A 67 -4.03 -4.38 -11.38
C LEU A 67 -5.54 -4.12 -11.36
N LYS A 68 -6.07 -3.41 -12.36
CA LYS A 68 -7.52 -3.17 -12.51
C LYS A 68 -8.29 -4.48 -12.68
N LYS A 69 -7.76 -5.45 -13.44
CA LYS A 69 -8.38 -6.77 -13.59
C LYS A 69 -8.50 -7.49 -12.24
N LEU A 70 -7.50 -7.42 -11.38
CA LEU A 70 -7.57 -8.04 -10.05
C LEU A 70 -8.70 -7.45 -9.20
N THR A 71 -9.01 -6.16 -9.37
CA THR A 71 -10.10 -5.50 -8.65
C THR A 71 -11.50 -6.00 -9.00
N THR A 72 -11.67 -6.73 -10.12
CA THR A 72 -12.99 -7.26 -10.54
C THR A 72 -13.36 -8.58 -9.87
N TYR A 73 -12.42 -9.25 -9.21
CA TYR A 73 -12.69 -10.48 -8.45
C TYR A 73 -13.16 -10.13 -7.04
N ASP A 74 -13.87 -11.02 -6.36
CA ASP A 74 -14.29 -10.81 -4.97
C ASP A 74 -13.10 -10.87 -4.00
N PHE A 75 -13.18 -10.17 -2.87
CA PHE A 75 -12.16 -10.27 -1.83
C PHE A 75 -12.10 -11.71 -1.30
N GLY A 76 -10.89 -12.27 -1.25
CA GLY A 76 -10.68 -13.69 -0.89
C GLY A 76 -10.77 -14.68 -2.06
N ASP A 77 -11.10 -14.22 -3.28
CA ASP A 77 -10.98 -15.08 -4.47
C ASP A 77 -9.50 -15.38 -4.74
N PRO A 78 -9.09 -16.66 -4.86
CA PRO A 78 -7.70 -17.05 -5.15
C PRO A 78 -7.18 -16.46 -6.47
N LYS A 79 -8.05 -16.06 -7.40
CA LYS A 79 -7.66 -15.35 -8.64
C LYS A 79 -7.02 -13.98 -8.37
N ARG A 80 -7.22 -13.41 -7.17
CA ARG A 80 -6.54 -12.16 -6.78
C ARG A 80 -5.04 -12.33 -6.53
N ASP A 81 -4.55 -13.57 -6.37
CA ASP A 81 -3.12 -13.90 -6.34
C ASP A 81 -2.49 -14.03 -7.75
N ASP A 82 -3.29 -13.87 -8.82
CA ASP A 82 -2.79 -14.00 -10.18
C ASP A 82 -1.79 -12.87 -10.53
N THR A 83 -0.51 -13.21 -10.49
CA THR A 83 0.61 -12.31 -10.81
C THR A 83 1.17 -12.55 -12.21
N THR A 84 0.54 -13.38 -13.04
CA THR A 84 1.05 -13.73 -14.38
C THR A 84 1.28 -12.51 -15.28
N GLN A 85 0.42 -11.49 -15.16
CA GLN A 85 0.50 -10.23 -15.90
C GLN A 85 1.26 -9.11 -15.15
N LEU A 86 1.77 -9.41 -13.95
CA LEU A 86 2.53 -8.48 -13.08
C LEU A 86 4.02 -8.81 -13.05
N LYS A 87 4.55 -9.54 -14.04
CA LYS A 87 5.97 -9.88 -14.11
C LYS A 87 6.84 -8.61 -14.06
N GLY A 88 7.80 -8.60 -13.13
CA GLY A 88 8.72 -7.47 -12.91
C GLY A 88 8.09 -6.27 -12.20
N PHE A 89 6.89 -6.42 -11.63
CA PHE A 89 6.23 -5.37 -10.85
C PHE A 89 7.04 -4.98 -9.61
N ASP A 90 7.62 -5.97 -8.94
CA ASP A 90 8.58 -5.80 -7.82
C ASP A 90 9.73 -4.86 -8.19
N LYS A 91 10.42 -5.14 -9.30
CA LYS A 91 11.53 -4.32 -9.78
C LYS A 91 11.08 -2.93 -10.21
N ALA A 92 9.91 -2.84 -10.84
CA ALA A 92 9.34 -1.57 -11.26
C ALA A 92 8.94 -0.71 -10.06
N TRP A 93 8.37 -1.32 -9.00
CA TRP A 93 8.05 -0.65 -7.74
C TRP A 93 9.30 -0.10 -7.09
N HIS A 94 10.30 -0.97 -6.85
CA HIS A 94 11.58 -0.59 -6.28
C HIS A 94 12.22 0.56 -7.06
N LYS A 95 12.34 0.41 -8.39
CA LYS A 95 12.92 1.44 -9.26
C LYS A 95 12.15 2.76 -9.19
N THR A 96 10.81 2.72 -9.22
CA THR A 96 9.99 3.93 -9.14
C THR A 96 10.17 4.63 -7.79
N THR A 97 10.26 3.88 -6.69
CA THR A 97 10.54 4.43 -5.36
C THR A 97 11.92 5.10 -5.29
N CYS A 98 12.95 4.49 -5.87
CA CYS A 98 14.30 5.05 -5.87
C CYS A 98 14.45 6.26 -6.80
N ASP A 99 13.74 6.26 -7.94
CA ASP A 99 13.91 7.27 -8.98
C ASP A 99 13.05 8.53 -8.73
N ASP A 100 11.89 8.41 -8.06
CA ASP A 100 10.95 9.53 -7.89
C ASP A 100 10.41 9.67 -6.44
N PRO A 101 10.78 10.73 -5.70
CA PRO A 101 10.27 10.97 -4.35
C PRO A 101 8.75 11.21 -4.32
N VAL A 102 8.12 11.58 -5.44
CA VAL A 102 6.65 11.71 -5.54
C VAL A 102 5.97 10.36 -5.32
N PHE A 103 6.64 9.24 -5.64
CA PHE A 103 6.08 7.91 -5.39
C PHE A 103 6.04 7.59 -3.90
N ILE A 104 7.09 7.96 -3.14
CA ILE A 104 7.11 7.85 -1.68
C ILE A 104 5.99 8.71 -1.06
N GLN A 105 5.85 9.96 -1.50
CA GLN A 105 4.77 10.82 -1.02
C GLN A 105 3.39 10.25 -1.35
N THR A 106 3.24 9.62 -2.52
CA THR A 106 1.96 8.97 -2.89
C THR A 106 1.66 7.79 -1.98
N GLN A 107 2.65 6.97 -1.63
CA GLN A 107 2.47 5.89 -0.66
C GLN A 107 1.99 6.43 0.69
N LEU A 108 2.62 7.50 1.19
CA LEU A 108 2.21 8.16 2.43
C LEU A 108 0.78 8.69 2.36
N ASP A 109 0.44 9.44 1.30
CA ASP A 109 -0.88 10.05 1.17
C ASP A 109 -2.00 9.00 1.06
N VAL A 110 -1.75 7.91 0.33
CA VAL A 110 -2.70 6.79 0.21
C VAL A 110 -2.81 6.04 1.54
N GLY A 111 -1.69 5.75 2.20
CA GLY A 111 -1.68 5.12 3.53
C GLY A 111 -2.45 5.95 4.56
N GLN A 112 -2.26 7.26 4.58
CA GLN A 112 -3.00 8.16 5.45
C GLN A 112 -4.49 8.23 5.09
N SER A 113 -4.83 8.25 3.80
CA SER A 113 -6.22 8.32 3.38
C SER A 113 -7.00 7.04 3.63
N MET A 114 -6.37 5.87 3.48
CA MET A 114 -7.03 4.56 3.58
C MET A 114 -7.04 4.03 5.01
N TYR A 115 -6.01 4.29 5.81
CA TYR A 115 -5.87 3.70 7.14
C TYR A 115 -5.98 4.76 8.24
N LEU A 116 -5.20 5.85 8.16
CA LEU A 116 -5.13 6.84 9.25
C LEU A 116 -6.41 7.68 9.41
N LYS A 117 -6.96 8.20 8.32
CA LYS A 117 -8.15 9.05 8.38
C LYS A 117 -9.39 8.30 8.89
N PRO A 118 -9.70 7.08 8.42
CA PRO A 118 -10.77 6.27 9.00
C PRO A 118 -10.52 5.97 10.48
N ALA A 119 -9.30 5.52 10.85
CA ALA A 119 -8.92 5.25 12.23
C ALA A 119 -9.15 6.45 13.16
N LEU A 120 -8.72 7.64 12.76
CA LEU A 120 -8.93 8.88 13.52
C LEU A 120 -10.41 9.27 13.63
N LYS A 121 -11.19 9.04 12.56
CA LYS A 121 -12.64 9.30 12.58
C LYS A 121 -13.36 8.35 13.54
N TYR A 122 -13.00 7.07 13.55
CA TYR A 122 -13.54 6.10 14.50
C TYR A 122 -13.11 6.42 15.93
N ALA A 123 -11.84 6.71 16.17
CA ALA A 123 -11.34 7.12 17.48
C ALA A 123 -12.10 8.35 18.01
N ALA A 124 -12.35 9.36 17.17
CA ALA A 124 -13.15 10.52 17.54
C ALA A 124 -14.62 10.15 17.86
N SER A 125 -15.22 9.21 17.12
CA SER A 125 -16.61 8.78 17.35
C SER A 125 -16.82 8.06 18.68
N VAL A 126 -15.76 7.43 19.22
CA VAL A 126 -15.78 6.75 20.54
C VAL A 126 -15.14 7.60 21.65
N GLY A 127 -14.89 8.90 21.40
CA GLY A 127 -14.38 9.84 22.41
C GLY A 127 -12.90 9.67 22.79
N ILE A 128 -12.10 9.04 21.92
CA ILE A 128 -10.66 8.84 22.17
C ILE A 128 -9.86 10.06 21.69
N HIS A 129 -9.26 10.76 22.64
CA HIS A 129 -8.49 11.98 22.35
C HIS A 129 -6.97 11.80 22.49
N SER A 130 -6.51 10.78 23.22
CA SER A 130 -5.10 10.51 23.46
C SER A 130 -4.36 10.04 22.19
N ASN A 131 -3.10 10.45 22.05
CA ASN A 131 -2.27 10.05 20.91
C ASN A 131 -1.99 8.54 20.90
N LEU A 132 -1.92 7.91 22.08
CA LEU A 132 -1.81 6.46 22.23
C LEU A 132 -3.08 5.74 21.77
N GLY A 133 -4.26 6.21 22.17
CA GLY A 133 -5.52 5.61 21.74
C GLY A 133 -5.75 5.74 20.23
N LYS A 134 -5.39 6.89 19.64
CA LYS A 134 -5.41 7.08 18.18
C LYS A 134 -4.44 6.15 17.44
N ALA A 135 -3.28 5.85 18.04
CA ALA A 135 -2.34 4.90 17.47
C ALA A 135 -2.92 3.47 17.44
N ILE A 136 -3.59 3.03 18.51
CA ILE A 136 -4.23 1.70 18.57
C ILE A 136 -5.25 1.52 17.44
N PHE A 137 -6.10 2.52 17.21
CA PHE A 137 -7.07 2.48 16.09
C PHE A 137 -6.41 2.45 14.70
N TYR A 138 -5.14 2.83 14.58
CA TYR A 138 -4.40 2.81 13.33
C TYR A 138 -3.68 1.48 13.06
N VAL A 139 -3.38 0.70 14.11
CA VAL A 139 -2.75 -0.64 13.99
C VAL A 139 -3.76 -1.81 14.09
N CYS A 140 -5.06 -1.54 14.30
CA CYS A 140 -6.13 -2.53 14.27
C CYS A 140 -6.93 -2.43 12.97
#